data_AF-M3I4T7-F1
#
_entry.id   AF-M3I4T7-F1
#
_cell.length_a   1.000
_cell.length_b   1.000
_cell.length_c   1.000
_cell.angle_alpha   90.00
_cell.angle_beta   90.00
_cell.angle_gamma   90.00
#
_symmetry.space_group_name_H-M   'P 1'
#
loop_
_entity.id
_entity.type
_entity.pdbx_description
1 polymer ?
#
loop_
_entity_poly.entity_id
_entity_poly.type
_entity_poly.pdbx_seq_one_letter_code
_entity_poly.pdbx_strand_id
1 'polypeptide(L)'
;MGEEMDFLVSTLTELDLYVDKVGSTLFGRDSLTEKESRELSDGIKWIGSVLDSASNLLHLKLDQIKPMGTGNTVSQILAEISSNCGSLDNTETIENFLEHLRDLKLFIMDLIARTQVLDLDLPTLKEILNTFIENISGLKEAFVKVNESYQSGKDEVAIELLTQSISQINVLLTSFITLKLKKPDLDFSEIEINGIGFEEKTGELNEILASIAVALEEKDIIRAGDSIEYELPGTLDEILPFLKLIREKIS
;
A
#
# COMPACT_ATOMS: atom_id res chain seq x y z
N MET A 1 -21.09 8.28 -8.14
CA MET A 1 -19.64 8.43 -8.02
C MET A 1 -19.22 8.99 -6.66
N GLY A 2 -19.50 10.24 -6.27
CA GLY A 2 -19.11 10.75 -4.93
C GLY A 2 -19.66 9.93 -3.75
N GLU A 3 -20.98 9.73 -3.69
CA GLU A 3 -21.61 8.92 -2.61
C GLU A 3 -21.17 7.44 -2.59
N GLU A 4 -20.88 6.86 -3.76
CA GLU A 4 -20.39 5.48 -3.87
C GLU A 4 -18.95 5.36 -3.36
N MET A 5 -18.12 6.38 -3.61
CA MET A 5 -16.75 6.44 -3.13
C MET A 5 -16.70 6.70 -1.62
N ASP A 6 -17.53 7.60 -1.10
CA ASP A 6 -17.67 7.84 0.34
C ASP A 6 -18.11 6.58 1.08
N PHE A 7 -19.09 5.86 0.52
CA PHE A 7 -19.53 4.57 1.07
C PHE A 7 -18.42 3.52 1.02
N LEU A 8 -17.66 3.45 -0.08
CA LEU A 8 -16.52 2.54 -0.20
C LEU A 8 -15.45 2.85 0.86
N VAL A 9 -15.05 4.12 1.03
CA VAL A 9 -14.06 4.53 2.02
C VAL A 9 -14.52 4.20 3.44
N SER A 10 -15.79 4.45 3.76
CA SER A 10 -16.37 4.09 5.06
C SER A 10 -16.30 2.57 5.30
N THR A 11 -16.66 1.78 4.29
CA THR A 11 -16.65 0.30 4.38
C THR A 11 -15.24 -0.25 4.51
N LEU A 12 -14.27 0.29 3.75
CA LEU A 12 -12.86 -0.07 3.86
C LEU A 12 -12.27 0.31 5.22
N THR A 13 -12.68 1.45 5.78
CA THR A 13 -12.27 1.86 7.13
C THR A 13 -12.82 0.90 8.20
N GLU A 14 -14.06 0.47 8.08
CA GLU A 14 -14.63 -0.55 8.98
C GLU A 14 -13.90 -1.89 8.84
N LEU A 15 -13.53 -2.26 7.61
CA LEU A 15 -12.73 -3.44 7.33
C LEU A 15 -11.34 -3.36 8.00
N ASP A 16 -10.64 -2.24 7.91
CA ASP A 16 -9.34 -2.02 8.58
C ASP A 16 -9.46 -2.19 10.10
N LEU A 17 -10.47 -1.55 10.72
CA LEU A 17 -10.75 -1.68 12.15
C LEU A 17 -11.07 -3.12 12.56
N TYR A 18 -11.79 -3.86 11.72
CA TYR A 18 -12.09 -5.27 11.96
C TYR A 18 -10.82 -6.13 11.92
N VAL A 19 -9.97 -5.95 10.90
CA VAL A 19 -8.69 -6.65 10.77
C VAL A 19 -7.80 -6.38 11.98
N ASP A 20 -7.74 -5.14 12.45
CA ASP A 20 -7.02 -4.79 13.68
C ASP A 20 -7.57 -5.45 14.93
N LYS A 21 -8.89 -5.54 15.04
CA LYS A 21 -9.53 -6.22 16.14
C LYS A 21 -9.22 -7.72 16.13
N VAL A 22 -9.22 -8.36 14.96
CA VAL A 22 -8.81 -9.77 14.82
C VAL A 22 -7.35 -9.93 15.23
N GLY A 23 -6.45 -9.13 14.66
CA GLY A 23 -5.03 -9.19 14.96
C GLY A 23 -4.72 -9.05 16.45
N SER A 24 -5.26 -8.01 17.09
CA SER A 24 -5.09 -7.77 18.53
C SER A 24 -5.74 -8.84 19.41
N THR A 25 -6.85 -9.44 18.97
CA THR A 25 -7.52 -10.52 19.73
C THR A 25 -6.75 -11.82 19.67
N LEU A 26 -6.13 -12.15 18.54
CA LEU A 26 -5.39 -13.40 18.35
C LEU A 26 -3.95 -13.34 18.86
N PHE A 27 -3.37 -12.14 18.98
CA PHE A 27 -2.00 -11.97 19.42
C PHE A 27 -1.73 -12.62 20.80
N GLY A 28 -0.76 -13.53 20.84
CA GLY A 28 -0.37 -14.23 22.07
C GLY A 28 -1.34 -15.32 22.54
N ARG A 29 -2.35 -15.68 21.72
CA ARG A 29 -3.23 -16.82 22.01
C ARG A 29 -2.62 -18.12 21.50
N ASP A 30 -3.02 -19.21 22.14
CA ASP A 30 -2.65 -20.57 21.79
C ASP A 30 -3.77 -21.30 21.04
N SER A 31 -5.02 -20.89 21.21
CA SER A 31 -6.18 -21.50 20.54
C SER A 31 -7.43 -20.61 20.56
N LEU A 32 -8.39 -20.97 19.71
CA LEU A 32 -9.74 -20.40 19.68
C LEU A 32 -10.79 -21.42 20.12
N THR A 33 -11.87 -20.94 20.74
CA THR A 33 -13.07 -21.74 20.98
C THR A 33 -13.87 -21.92 19.69
N GLU A 34 -14.68 -22.97 19.59
CA GLU A 34 -15.54 -23.20 18.40
C GLU A 34 -16.45 -22.02 18.05
N LYS A 35 -16.87 -21.25 19.07
CA LYS A 35 -17.70 -20.06 18.87
C LYS A 35 -16.86 -18.96 18.19
N GLU A 36 -15.67 -18.69 18.72
CA GLU A 36 -14.77 -17.67 18.16
C GLU A 36 -14.30 -18.06 16.75
N SER A 37 -14.00 -19.33 16.49
CA SER A 37 -13.66 -19.81 15.14
C SER A 37 -14.80 -19.60 14.14
N ARG A 38 -16.05 -19.81 14.56
CA ARG A 38 -17.23 -19.55 13.71
C ARG A 38 -17.40 -18.05 13.44
N GLU A 39 -17.30 -17.22 14.47
CA GLU A 39 -17.40 -15.76 14.34
C GLU A 39 -16.28 -15.20 13.44
N LEU A 40 -15.05 -15.72 13.58
CA LEU A 40 -13.93 -15.37 12.71
C LEU A 40 -14.20 -15.79 11.26
N SER A 41 -14.66 -17.02 11.03
CA SER A 41 -14.96 -17.52 9.68
C SER A 41 -16.00 -16.65 8.96
N ASP A 42 -17.06 -16.22 9.66
CA ASP A 42 -18.06 -15.32 9.09
C ASP A 42 -17.49 -13.92 8.81
N GLY A 43 -16.61 -13.44 9.70
CA GLY A 43 -15.84 -12.23 9.46
C GLY A 43 -14.95 -12.30 8.23
N ILE A 44 -14.21 -13.39 8.02
CA ILE A 44 -13.36 -13.57 6.83
C ILE A 44 -14.18 -13.58 5.54
N LYS A 45 -15.39 -14.16 5.54
CA LYS A 45 -16.30 -14.07 4.38
C LYS A 45 -16.72 -12.63 4.10
N TRP A 46 -16.99 -11.86 5.16
CA TRP A 46 -17.32 -10.44 5.01
C TRP A 46 -16.14 -9.65 4.43
N ILE A 47 -14.90 -9.88 4.91
CA ILE A 47 -13.68 -9.31 4.32
C ILE A 47 -13.64 -9.56 2.81
N GLY A 48 -13.80 -10.82 2.37
CA GLY A 48 -13.81 -11.18 0.96
C GLY A 48 -14.87 -10.41 0.16
N SER A 49 -16.09 -10.30 0.70
CA SER A 49 -17.19 -9.59 0.03
C SER A 49 -16.94 -8.08 -0.15
N VAL A 50 -16.29 -7.45 0.84
CA VAL A 50 -15.92 -6.02 0.77
C VAL A 50 -14.83 -5.82 -0.29
N LEU A 51 -13.79 -6.65 -0.29
CA LEU A 51 -12.69 -6.54 -1.24
C LEU A 51 -13.10 -6.86 -2.68
N ASP A 52 -13.99 -7.83 -2.89
CA ASP A 52 -14.59 -8.10 -4.20
C ASP A 52 -15.41 -6.91 -4.70
N SER A 53 -16.17 -6.26 -3.82
CA SER A 53 -16.94 -5.06 -4.16
C SER A 53 -16.02 -3.90 -4.54
N ALA A 54 -14.96 -3.66 -3.75
CA ALA A 54 -13.96 -2.65 -4.03
C ALA A 54 -13.22 -2.92 -5.35
N SER A 55 -12.81 -4.18 -5.59
CA SER A 55 -12.14 -4.62 -6.82
C SER A 55 -13.01 -4.38 -8.05
N ASN A 56 -14.30 -4.69 -7.99
CA ASN A 56 -15.21 -4.45 -9.10
C ASN A 56 -15.41 -2.95 -9.39
N LEU A 57 -15.54 -2.12 -8.34
CA LEU A 57 -15.73 -0.68 -8.49
C LEU A 57 -14.48 0.02 -9.06
N LEU A 58 -13.31 -0.40 -8.60
CA LEU A 58 -12.01 0.20 -8.95
C LEU A 58 -11.29 -0.54 -10.08
N HIS A 59 -11.91 -1.56 -10.67
CA HIS A 59 -11.34 -2.44 -11.69
C HIS A 59 -9.98 -3.05 -11.31
N LEU A 60 -9.82 -3.41 -10.03
CA LEU A 60 -8.60 -4.03 -9.51
C LEU A 60 -8.56 -5.51 -9.86
N LYS A 61 -7.37 -6.01 -10.18
CA LYS A 61 -7.11 -7.44 -10.36
C LYS A 61 -6.41 -7.99 -9.13
N LEU A 62 -7.18 -8.49 -8.16
CA LEU A 62 -6.66 -8.93 -6.85
C LEU A 62 -5.67 -10.11 -6.96
N ASP A 63 -5.73 -10.85 -8.06
CA ASP A 63 -4.81 -11.94 -8.44
C ASP A 63 -3.47 -11.44 -9.01
N GLN A 64 -3.33 -10.12 -9.21
CA GLN A 64 -2.10 -9.49 -9.72
C GLN A 64 -1.49 -8.50 -8.72
N ILE A 65 -2.22 -8.14 -7.67
CA ILE A 65 -1.76 -7.20 -6.65
C ILE A 65 -1.06 -7.98 -5.55
N LYS A 66 0.22 -7.68 -5.33
CA LYS A 66 1.04 -8.23 -4.25
C LYS A 66 1.30 -7.14 -3.20
N PRO A 67 0.65 -7.20 -2.03
CA PRO A 67 1.00 -6.35 -0.91
C PRO A 67 2.44 -6.65 -0.44
N MET A 68 3.06 -5.68 0.24
CA MET A 68 4.37 -5.91 0.88
C MET A 68 4.22 -6.99 1.96
N GLY A 69 5.15 -7.95 2.03
CA GLY A 69 5.09 -9.05 2.99
C GLY A 69 5.49 -10.39 2.37
N THR A 70 4.63 -11.39 2.48
CA THR A 70 4.89 -12.79 2.06
C THR A 70 5.06 -12.99 0.54
N GLY A 71 4.82 -11.97 -0.28
CA GLY A 71 4.87 -12.05 -1.75
C GLY A 71 3.62 -12.68 -2.39
N ASN A 72 2.64 -13.07 -1.56
CA ASN A 72 1.35 -13.55 -2.01
C ASN A 72 0.51 -12.42 -2.63
N THR A 73 -0.26 -12.77 -3.65
CA THR A 73 -1.30 -11.89 -4.18
C THR A 73 -2.45 -11.73 -3.19
N VAL A 74 -3.23 -10.65 -3.27
CA VAL A 74 -4.40 -10.45 -2.41
C VAL A 74 -5.36 -11.64 -2.48
N SER A 75 -5.58 -12.21 -3.67
CA SER A 75 -6.41 -13.42 -3.82
C SER A 75 -5.82 -14.65 -3.10
N GLN A 76 -4.49 -14.84 -3.13
CA GLN A 76 -3.84 -15.93 -2.39
C GLN A 76 -3.91 -15.69 -0.87
N ILE A 77 -3.66 -14.46 -0.42
CA ILE A 77 -3.77 -14.08 1.00
C ILE A 77 -5.18 -14.40 1.53
N LEU A 78 -6.23 -14.03 0.80
CA LEU A 78 -7.60 -14.34 1.19
C LEU A 78 -7.89 -15.84 1.23
N ALA A 79 -7.32 -16.61 0.29
CA ALA A 79 -7.44 -18.06 0.29
C ALA A 79 -6.78 -18.69 1.51
N GLU A 80 -5.55 -18.27 1.85
CA GLU A 80 -4.80 -18.75 3.01
C GLU A 80 -5.48 -18.39 4.34
N ILE A 81 -5.95 -17.15 4.49
CA ILE A 81 -6.72 -16.71 5.66
C ILE A 81 -8.00 -17.56 5.78
N SER A 82 -8.70 -17.78 4.67
CA SER A 82 -9.94 -18.58 4.67
C SER A 82 -9.69 -20.05 4.97
N SER A 83 -8.60 -20.66 4.51
CA SER A 83 -8.27 -22.05 4.81
C SER A 83 -7.82 -22.22 6.26
N ASN A 84 -7.01 -21.28 6.77
CA ASN A 84 -6.37 -21.40 8.06
C ASN A 84 -7.30 -21.03 9.22
N CYS A 85 -8.35 -20.22 8.99
CA CYS A 85 -9.27 -19.80 10.06
C CYS A 85 -10.01 -20.95 10.77
N GLY A 86 -10.14 -22.11 10.12
CA GLY A 86 -10.79 -23.31 10.69
C GLY A 86 -9.88 -24.17 11.56
N SER A 87 -8.57 -23.91 11.58
CA SER A 87 -7.55 -24.76 12.21
C SER A 87 -6.58 -23.96 13.08
N LEU A 88 -7.09 -22.94 13.77
CA LEU A 88 -6.31 -22.10 14.68
C LEU A 88 -6.32 -22.70 16.11
N ASP A 89 -5.71 -23.89 16.24
CA ASP A 89 -5.71 -24.71 17.45
C ASP A 89 -4.37 -24.71 18.21
N ASN A 90 -3.36 -24.05 17.66
CA ASN A 90 -2.04 -23.89 18.26
C ASN A 90 -1.37 -22.56 17.86
N THR A 91 -0.33 -22.18 18.58
CA THR A 91 0.41 -20.93 18.36
C THR A 91 0.96 -20.79 16.95
N GLU A 92 1.54 -21.84 16.36
CA GLU A 92 2.13 -21.80 15.01
C GLU A 92 1.08 -21.48 13.94
N THR A 93 -0.09 -22.12 14.01
CA THR A 93 -1.20 -21.85 13.09
C THR A 93 -1.76 -20.43 13.22
N ILE A 94 -1.78 -19.91 14.45
CA ILE A 94 -2.19 -18.53 14.74
C ILE A 94 -1.16 -17.54 14.20
N GLU A 95 0.13 -17.79 14.39
CA GLU A 95 1.21 -16.94 13.88
C GLU A 95 1.19 -16.86 12.34
N ASN A 96 1.06 -17.99 11.66
CA ASN A 96 0.93 -18.02 10.19
C ASN A 96 -0.33 -17.28 9.71
N PHE A 97 -1.46 -17.44 10.40
CA PHE A 97 -2.68 -16.69 10.09
C PHE A 97 -2.48 -15.18 10.27
N LEU A 98 -1.81 -14.77 11.35
CA LEU A 98 -1.51 -13.37 11.65
C LEU A 98 -0.55 -12.75 10.62
N GLU A 99 0.38 -13.52 10.07
CA GLU A 99 1.27 -13.07 8.99
C GLU A 99 0.47 -12.71 7.73
N HIS A 100 -0.44 -13.58 7.28
CA HIS A 100 -1.31 -13.27 6.14
C HIS A 100 -2.31 -12.14 6.44
N LEU A 101 -2.84 -12.08 7.66
CA LEU A 101 -3.73 -11.00 8.08
C LEU A 101 -3.01 -9.64 8.07
N ARG A 102 -1.72 -9.61 8.42
CA ARG A 102 -0.88 -8.42 8.35
C ARG A 102 -0.71 -7.96 6.91
N ASP A 103 -0.35 -8.85 5.99
CA ASP A 103 -0.23 -8.51 4.56
C ASP A 103 -1.55 -7.96 3.99
N LEU A 104 -2.67 -8.55 4.40
CA LEU A 104 -4.00 -8.07 4.04
C LEU A 104 -4.25 -6.66 4.60
N LYS A 105 -3.87 -6.40 5.85
CA LYS A 105 -3.99 -5.07 6.45
C LYS A 105 -3.22 -4.02 5.65
N LEU A 106 -1.98 -4.33 5.27
CA LEU A 106 -1.13 -3.43 4.49
C LEU A 106 -1.80 -3.07 3.15
N PHE A 107 -2.44 -4.05 2.51
CA PHE A 107 -3.25 -3.80 1.31
C PHE A 107 -4.45 -2.90 1.57
N ILE A 108 -5.22 -3.17 2.63
CA ILE A 108 -6.43 -2.39 2.97
C ILE A 108 -6.05 -0.93 3.25
N MET A 109 -4.97 -0.69 4.00
CA MET A 109 -4.48 0.65 4.29
C MET A 109 -4.08 1.40 3.01
N ASP A 110 -3.34 0.75 2.11
CA ASP A 110 -2.99 1.33 0.80
C ASP A 110 -4.23 1.63 -0.03
N LEU A 111 -5.19 0.70 -0.06
CA LEU A 111 -6.45 0.85 -0.78
C LEU A 111 -7.29 2.02 -0.25
N ILE A 112 -7.42 2.18 1.07
CA ILE A 112 -8.10 3.33 1.69
C ILE A 112 -7.42 4.62 1.24
N ALA A 113 -6.10 4.72 1.39
CA ALA A 113 -5.34 5.92 1.07
C ALA A 113 -5.50 6.32 -0.41
N ARG A 114 -5.44 5.36 -1.34
CA ARG A 114 -5.66 5.60 -2.76
C ARG A 114 -7.11 6.02 -3.06
N THR A 115 -8.08 5.35 -2.46
CA THR A 115 -9.51 5.60 -2.70
C THR A 115 -9.90 7.01 -2.25
N GLN A 116 -9.38 7.46 -1.11
CA GLN A 116 -9.58 8.83 -0.61
C GLN A 116 -9.11 9.90 -1.58
N VAL A 117 -8.08 9.61 -2.40
CA VAL A 117 -7.50 10.56 -3.35
C VAL A 117 -8.34 10.71 -4.62
N LEU A 118 -9.15 9.70 -4.98
CA LEU A 118 -9.88 9.67 -6.26
C LEU A 118 -11.01 10.71 -6.35
N ASP A 119 -11.54 11.17 -5.22
CA ASP A 119 -12.64 12.16 -5.21
C ASP A 119 -12.22 13.57 -4.77
N LEU A 120 -10.92 13.80 -4.56
CA LEU A 120 -10.42 15.10 -4.10
C LEU A 120 -10.58 16.21 -5.15
N ASP A 121 -10.71 17.44 -4.66
CA ASP A 121 -10.71 18.64 -5.48
C ASP A 121 -9.28 19.09 -5.84
N LEU A 122 -9.17 20.00 -6.81
CA LEU A 122 -7.86 20.50 -7.26
C LEU A 122 -7.05 21.20 -6.15
N PRO A 123 -7.64 22.04 -5.28
CA PRO A 123 -6.94 22.59 -4.13
C PRO A 123 -6.32 21.53 -3.20
N THR A 124 -7.05 20.48 -2.83
CA THR A 124 -6.53 19.42 -1.97
C THR A 124 -5.47 18.58 -2.68
N LEU A 125 -5.63 18.28 -3.97
CA LEU A 125 -4.59 17.60 -4.75
C LEU A 125 -3.29 18.42 -4.82
N LYS A 126 -3.41 19.75 -4.94
CA LYS A 126 -2.27 20.67 -4.88
C LYS A 126 -1.60 20.66 -3.49
N GLU A 127 -2.39 20.57 -2.42
CA GLU A 127 -1.88 20.46 -1.05
C GLU A 127 -1.11 19.15 -0.85
N ILE A 128 -1.64 18.00 -1.29
CA ILE A 128 -0.94 16.71 -1.25
C ILE A 128 0.42 16.80 -1.95
N LEU A 129 0.45 17.40 -3.15
CA LEU A 129 1.69 17.59 -3.90
C LEU A 129 2.68 18.50 -3.14
N ASN A 130 2.20 19.58 -2.52
CA ASN A 130 3.05 20.47 -1.70
C ASN A 130 3.62 19.73 -0.49
N THR A 131 2.78 19.01 0.26
CA THR A 131 3.19 18.22 1.42
C THR A 131 4.24 17.18 1.03
N PHE A 132 4.08 16.52 -0.12
CA PHE A 132 5.08 15.57 -0.61
C PHE A 132 6.40 16.27 -0.97
N ILE A 133 6.35 17.38 -1.70
CA ILE A 133 7.54 18.17 -2.08
C ILE A 133 8.31 18.64 -0.84
N GLU A 134 7.61 19.09 0.19
CA GLU A 134 8.21 19.59 1.44
C GLU A 134 8.78 18.47 2.30
N ASN A 135 8.14 17.30 2.32
CA ASN A 135 8.52 16.17 3.18
C ASN A 135 9.39 15.10 2.48
N ILE A 136 9.78 15.31 1.22
CA ILE A 136 10.55 14.31 0.46
C ILE A 136 11.83 13.87 1.16
N SER A 137 12.51 14.79 1.87
CA SER A 137 13.69 14.45 2.69
C SER A 137 13.33 13.53 3.86
N GLY A 138 12.21 13.77 4.54
CA GLY A 138 11.73 12.91 5.62
C GLY A 138 11.31 11.53 5.12
N LEU A 139 10.75 11.44 3.91
CA LEU A 139 10.46 10.15 3.26
C LEU A 139 11.75 9.38 2.94
N LYS A 140 12.80 10.05 2.45
CA LYS A 140 14.12 9.41 2.25
C LYS A 140 14.72 8.92 3.56
N GLU A 141 14.63 9.71 4.64
CA GLU A 141 15.06 9.27 5.98
C GLU A 141 14.26 8.08 6.50
N ALA A 142 12.97 7.97 6.15
CA ALA A 142 12.16 6.80 6.50
C ALA A 142 12.70 5.53 5.82
N PHE A 143 13.11 5.61 4.56
CA PHE A 143 13.75 4.47 3.85
C PHE A 143 15.10 4.07 4.46
N VAL A 144 15.91 5.04 4.93
CA VAL A 144 17.13 4.72 5.68
C VAL A 144 16.80 3.91 6.95
N LYS A 145 15.77 4.32 7.70
CA LYS A 145 15.33 3.60 8.91
C LYS A 145 14.77 2.21 8.61
N VAL A 146 14.19 1.98 7.44
CA VAL A 146 13.78 0.64 6.99
C VAL A 146 15.01 -0.26 6.90
N ASN A 147 16.08 0.20 6.23
CA ASN A 147 17.31 -0.59 6.09
C ASN A 147 17.98 -0.83 7.46
N GLU A 148 18.06 0.18 8.33
CA GLU A 148 18.58 0.03 9.71
C GLU A 148 17.76 -0.99 10.51
N SER A 149 16.45 -1.06 10.30
CA SER A 149 15.56 -2.01 10.98
C SER A 149 15.81 -3.43 10.48
N TYR A 150 15.97 -3.65 9.18
CA TYR A 150 16.38 -4.95 8.62
C TYR A 150 17.76 -5.39 9.14
N GLN A 151 18.76 -4.50 9.12
CA GLN A 151 20.11 -4.79 9.59
C GLN A 151 20.16 -5.14 11.09
N SER A 152 19.21 -4.64 11.87
CA SER A 152 19.08 -4.93 13.31
C SER A 152 18.14 -6.11 13.62
N GLY A 153 17.65 -6.82 12.60
CA GLY A 153 16.77 -7.99 12.74
C GLY A 153 15.34 -7.65 13.20
N LYS A 154 14.91 -6.40 12.98
CA LYS A 154 13.55 -5.92 13.31
C LYS A 154 12.68 -5.90 12.06
N ASP A 155 12.56 -7.07 11.41
CA ASP A 155 11.92 -7.20 10.10
C ASP A 155 10.47 -6.70 10.10
N GLU A 156 9.71 -6.97 11.16
CA GLU A 156 8.33 -6.50 11.28
C GLU A 156 8.22 -4.97 11.26
N VAL A 157 9.12 -4.30 11.99
CA VAL A 157 9.20 -2.83 12.02
C VAL A 157 9.64 -2.29 10.66
N ALA A 158 10.59 -2.97 10.01
CA ALA A 158 11.06 -2.60 8.69
C ALA A 158 9.94 -2.66 7.64
N ILE A 159 9.14 -3.75 7.64
CA ILE A 159 8.00 -3.94 6.73
C ILE A 159 6.92 -2.88 6.97
N GLU A 160 6.62 -2.55 8.24
CA GLU A 160 5.64 -1.51 8.57
C GLU A 160 6.09 -0.14 8.07
N LEU A 161 7.33 0.26 8.39
CA LEU A 161 7.91 1.53 7.93
C LEU A 161 7.96 1.62 6.40
N LEU A 162 8.32 0.51 5.74
CA LEU A 162 8.38 0.43 4.29
C LEU A 162 7.00 0.62 3.68
N THR A 163 5.99 -0.07 4.21
CA THR A 163 4.61 0.05 3.73
C THR A 163 4.08 1.47 3.90
N GLN A 164 4.30 2.10 5.06
CA GLN A 164 3.89 3.48 5.29
C GLN A 164 4.55 4.44 4.31
N SER A 165 5.82 4.23 4.01
CA SER A 165 6.60 5.07 3.08
C SER A 165 6.14 4.88 1.64
N ILE A 166 5.88 3.63 1.21
CA ILE A 166 5.37 3.31 -0.12
C ILE A 166 3.92 3.79 -0.30
N SER A 167 3.09 3.74 0.75
CA SER A 167 1.74 4.28 0.72
C SER A 167 1.74 5.78 0.40
N GLN A 168 2.68 6.57 0.94
CA GLN A 168 2.82 7.98 0.58
C GLN A 168 3.16 8.18 -0.91
N ILE A 169 3.99 7.31 -1.48
CA ILE A 169 4.31 7.32 -2.91
C ILE A 169 3.06 6.94 -3.74
N ASN A 170 2.32 5.92 -3.32
CA ASN A 170 1.10 5.48 -3.98
C ASN A 170 0.00 6.55 -3.96
N VAL A 171 -0.13 7.29 -2.87
CA VAL A 171 -1.02 8.46 -2.76
C VAL A 171 -0.61 9.55 -3.77
N LEU A 172 0.68 9.84 -3.90
CA LEU A 172 1.18 10.78 -4.90
C LEU A 172 0.87 10.32 -6.32
N LEU A 173 1.18 9.06 -6.66
CA LEU A 173 0.91 8.49 -7.98
C LEU A 173 -0.58 8.51 -8.32
N THR A 174 -1.43 8.16 -7.35
CA THR A 174 -2.89 8.23 -7.50
C THR A 174 -3.37 9.66 -7.68
N SER A 175 -2.73 10.63 -7.02
CA SER A 175 -3.04 12.05 -7.19
C SER A 175 -2.83 12.50 -8.64
N PHE A 176 -1.84 11.97 -9.37
CA PHE A 176 -1.68 12.28 -10.81
C PHE A 176 -2.80 11.72 -11.66
N ILE A 177 -3.31 10.53 -11.35
CA ILE A 177 -4.49 9.96 -12.02
C ILE A 177 -5.69 10.88 -11.79
N THR A 178 -5.96 11.28 -10.54
CA THR A 178 -7.06 12.20 -10.22
C THR A 178 -6.87 13.56 -10.90
N LEU A 179 -5.65 14.11 -10.90
CA LEU A 179 -5.33 15.37 -11.57
C LEU A 179 -5.61 15.30 -13.07
N LYS A 180 -5.24 14.20 -13.75
CA LYS A 180 -5.53 14.00 -15.18
C LYS A 180 -7.03 14.02 -15.47
N LEU A 181 -7.83 13.44 -14.56
CA LEU A 181 -9.29 13.42 -14.68
C LEU A 181 -9.92 14.79 -14.42
N LYS A 182 -9.45 15.52 -13.41
CA LYS A 182 -10.02 16.81 -12.98
C LYS A 182 -9.51 18.01 -13.80
N LYS A 183 -8.32 17.88 -14.41
CA LYS A 183 -7.67 18.91 -15.24
C LYS A 183 -7.13 18.29 -16.55
N PRO A 184 -8.01 17.93 -17.51
CA PRO A 184 -7.62 17.24 -18.75
C PRO A 184 -6.69 18.06 -19.65
N ASP A 185 -6.63 19.38 -19.45
CA ASP A 185 -5.71 20.32 -20.08
C ASP A 185 -4.26 20.19 -19.58
N LEU A 186 -4.04 19.52 -18.45
CA LEU A 186 -2.70 19.16 -17.97
C LEU A 186 -2.28 17.84 -18.62
N ASP A 187 -1.58 17.93 -19.76
CA ASP A 187 -0.99 16.76 -20.40
C ASP A 187 0.37 16.41 -19.77
N PHE A 188 0.40 15.29 -19.05
CA PHE A 188 1.61 14.75 -18.44
C PHE A 188 2.66 14.29 -19.46
N SER A 189 2.24 13.92 -20.67
CA SER A 189 3.15 13.50 -21.74
C SER A 189 4.00 14.65 -22.30
N GLU A 190 3.55 15.90 -22.11
CA GLU A 190 4.29 17.11 -22.50
C GLU A 190 5.25 17.62 -21.39
N ILE A 191 5.26 16.97 -20.22
CA ILE A 191 6.13 17.37 -19.12
C ILE A 191 7.47 16.67 -19.25
N GLU A 192 8.48 17.45 -19.64
CA GLU A 192 9.83 16.96 -19.89
C GLU A 192 10.85 17.88 -19.20
N ILE A 193 11.90 17.29 -18.62
CA ILE A 193 13.05 18.00 -18.06
C ILE A 193 14.31 17.33 -18.58
N ASN A 194 15.16 18.10 -19.27
CA ASN A 194 16.45 17.64 -19.83
C ASN A 194 16.34 16.42 -20.77
N GLY A 195 15.30 16.30 -21.61
CA GLY A 195 15.16 15.14 -22.51
C GLY A 195 14.37 13.98 -21.93
N ILE A 196 14.03 14.03 -20.63
CA ILE A 196 13.41 12.92 -19.89
C ILE A 196 11.96 13.30 -19.56
N GLY A 197 11.03 12.41 -19.92
CA GLY A 197 9.60 12.60 -19.68
C GLY A 197 9.18 12.29 -18.25
N PHE A 198 8.10 12.94 -17.78
CA PHE A 198 7.52 12.65 -16.48
C PHE A 198 7.00 11.21 -16.38
N GLU A 199 6.35 10.71 -17.43
CA GLU A 199 5.82 9.33 -17.47
C GLU A 199 6.95 8.30 -17.34
N GLU A 200 8.10 8.55 -17.98
CA GLU A 200 9.31 7.72 -17.85
C GLU A 200 9.77 7.66 -16.39
N LYS A 201 9.90 8.80 -15.71
CA LYS A 201 10.30 8.82 -14.30
C LYS A 201 9.31 8.18 -13.36
N THR A 202 8.01 8.33 -13.59
CA THR A 202 7.00 7.59 -12.82
C THR A 202 7.03 6.09 -13.11
N GLY A 203 7.42 5.69 -14.33
CA GLY A 203 7.66 4.29 -14.70
C GLY A 203 8.82 3.68 -13.93
N GLU A 204 9.99 4.34 -13.95
CA GLU A 204 11.18 3.94 -13.19
C GLU A 204 10.87 3.78 -11.69
N LEU A 205 10.13 4.74 -11.11
CA LEU A 205 9.73 4.66 -9.70
C LEU A 205 8.87 3.41 -9.43
N ASN A 206 7.90 3.10 -10.29
CA ASN A 206 7.09 1.88 -10.15
C ASN A 206 7.92 0.61 -10.32
N GLU A 207 8.91 0.60 -11.23
CA GLU A 207 9.81 -0.53 -11.44
C GLU A 207 10.68 -0.80 -10.21
N ILE A 208 11.22 0.24 -9.56
CA ILE A 208 11.97 0.11 -8.31
C ILE A 208 11.08 -0.45 -7.20
N LEU A 209 9.87 0.08 -7.03
CA LEU A 209 8.92 -0.42 -6.03
C LEU A 209 8.57 -1.91 -6.28
N ALA A 210 8.38 -2.29 -7.54
CA ALA A 210 8.15 -3.69 -7.91
C ALA A 210 9.37 -4.58 -7.65
N SER A 211 10.59 -4.10 -7.94
CA SER A 211 11.84 -4.82 -7.67
C SER A 211 12.03 -5.06 -6.17
N ILE A 212 11.71 -4.06 -5.33
CA ILE A 212 11.72 -4.19 -3.87
C ILE A 212 10.73 -5.28 -3.42
N ALA A 213 9.50 -5.25 -3.93
CA ALA A 213 8.49 -6.26 -3.60
C ALA A 213 8.95 -7.69 -3.97
N VAL A 214 9.56 -7.86 -5.14
CA VAL A 214 10.13 -9.16 -5.58
C VAL A 214 11.29 -9.59 -4.69
N ALA A 215 12.19 -8.69 -4.33
CA ALA A 215 13.32 -9.02 -3.46
C ALA A 215 12.85 -9.47 -2.06
N LEU A 216 11.80 -8.83 -1.52
CA LEU A 216 11.19 -9.25 -0.25
C LEU A 216 10.51 -10.62 -0.34
N GLU A 217 9.80 -10.89 -1.44
CA GLU A 217 9.23 -12.22 -1.74
C GLU A 217 10.30 -13.31 -1.77
N GLU A 218 11.45 -13.02 -2.38
CA GLU A 218 12.60 -13.93 -2.47
C GLU A 218 13.39 -14.03 -1.15
N LYS A 219 12.99 -13.28 -0.11
CA LYS A 219 13.72 -13.11 1.16
C LYS A 219 15.15 -12.59 0.98
N ASP A 220 15.40 -11.89 -0.13
CA ASP A 220 16.67 -11.24 -0.43
C ASP A 220 16.67 -9.81 0.15
N ILE A 221 16.85 -9.76 1.47
CA ILE A 221 16.87 -8.51 2.23
C ILE A 221 18.02 -7.59 1.81
N ILE A 222 19.12 -8.15 1.29
CA ILE A 222 20.26 -7.36 0.81
C ILE A 222 19.85 -6.60 -0.46
N ARG A 223 19.29 -7.30 -1.45
CA ARG A 223 18.79 -6.67 -2.67
C ARG A 223 17.68 -5.66 -2.39
N ALA A 224 16.74 -6.00 -1.51
CA ALA A 224 15.69 -5.05 -1.10
C ALA A 224 16.31 -3.81 -0.43
N GLY A 225 17.28 -4.02 0.46
CA GLY A 225 18.01 -2.96 1.16
C GLY A 225 18.75 -2.02 0.20
N ASP A 226 19.44 -2.55 -0.81
CA ASP A 226 20.17 -1.76 -1.81
C ASP A 226 19.22 -0.84 -2.60
N SER A 227 18.08 -1.37 -3.07
CA SER A 227 17.08 -0.57 -3.79
C SER A 227 16.42 0.48 -2.88
N ILE A 228 16.19 0.16 -1.61
CA ILE A 228 15.60 1.08 -0.61
C ILE A 228 16.60 2.19 -0.22
N GLU A 229 17.89 1.87 -0.09
CA GLU A 229 18.92 2.80 0.39
C GLU A 229 19.44 3.73 -0.71
N TYR A 230 19.57 3.25 -1.95
CA TYR A 230 20.25 3.99 -3.01
C TYR A 230 19.36 4.33 -4.20
N GLU A 231 18.65 3.35 -4.77
CA GLU A 231 17.87 3.55 -6.00
C GLU A 231 16.65 4.45 -5.75
N LEU A 232 15.83 4.09 -4.75
CA LEU A 232 14.59 4.78 -4.46
C LEU A 232 14.82 6.25 -4.04
N PRO A 233 15.76 6.59 -3.14
CA PRO A 233 16.06 7.98 -2.81
C PRO A 233 16.57 8.79 -4.01
N GLY A 234 17.37 8.17 -4.89
CA GLY A 234 17.85 8.79 -6.12
C GLY A 234 16.72 9.16 -7.07
N THR A 235 15.82 8.20 -7.35
CA THR A 235 14.65 8.44 -8.20
C THR A 235 13.70 9.49 -7.62
N LEU A 236 13.54 9.54 -6.29
CA LEU A 236 12.77 10.60 -5.62
C LEU A 236 13.39 12.00 -5.85
N ASP A 237 14.71 12.12 -5.78
CA ASP A 237 15.41 13.37 -6.08
C ASP A 237 15.25 13.78 -7.55
N GLU A 238 15.22 12.83 -8.48
CA GLU A 238 14.99 13.07 -9.91
C GLU A 238 13.54 13.42 -10.24
N ILE A 239 12.56 12.92 -9.49
CA ILE A 239 11.14 13.25 -9.65
C ILE A 239 10.81 14.64 -9.12
N LEU A 240 11.50 15.11 -8.08
CA LEU A 240 11.20 16.37 -7.40
C LEU A 240 11.07 17.61 -8.33
N PRO A 241 11.94 17.83 -9.33
CA PRO A 241 11.77 18.91 -10.30
C PRO A 241 10.46 18.84 -11.09
N PHE A 242 10.03 17.63 -11.50
CA PHE A 242 8.76 17.42 -12.20
C PHE A 242 7.57 17.78 -11.30
N LEU A 243 7.61 17.38 -10.03
CA LEU A 243 6.55 17.71 -9.06
C LEU A 243 6.39 19.22 -8.92
N LYS A 244 7.49 19.97 -8.86
CA LYS A 244 7.47 21.44 -8.78
C LYS A 244 6.84 22.07 -10.02
N LEU A 245 7.15 21.54 -11.22
CA LEU A 245 6.58 22.01 -12.48
C LEU A 245 5.07 21.71 -12.59
N ILE A 246 4.66 20.50 -12.20
CA ILE A 246 3.24 20.10 -12.14
C ILE A 246 2.48 21.02 -11.20
N ARG A 247 3.00 21.28 -10.00
CA ARG A 247 2.42 22.21 -9.02
C ARG A 247 2.17 23.60 -9.60
N GLU A 248 3.11 24.12 -10.40
CA GLU A 248 2.97 25.41 -11.05
C GLU A 248 1.82 25.40 -12.06
N LYS A 249 1.70 24.31 -12.84
CA LYS A 249 0.65 24.12 -13.85
C LYS A 249 -0.74 23.80 -13.29
N ILE A 250 -0.85 23.37 -12.02
CA ILE A 250 -2.14 23.17 -11.32
C ILE A 250 -2.77 24.52 -10.90
N SER A 251 -1.99 25.61 -10.87
CA SER A 251 -2.43 26.94 -10.42
C SER A 251 -3.51 27.58 -11.28
#